data_AF-A0A518CCF8-F1
#
_entry.id   AF-A0A518CCF8-F1
#
_cell.length_a   1.000
_cell.length_b   1.000
_cell.length_c   1.000
_cell.angle_alpha   90.00
_cell.angle_beta   90.00
_cell.angle_gamma   90.00
#
_symmetry.space_group_name_H-M   'P 1'
#
loop_
_entity.id
_entity.type
_entity.pdbx_description
1 polymer ?
#
loop_
_entity_poly.entity_id
_entity_poly.type
_entity_poly.pdbx_seq_one_letter_code
_entity_poly.pdbx_strand_id
1 'polypeptide(L)' 'MNQAGSQQPNRGIECPRCGCRHFYTTHTEPLRDGRIRRRKECRHCSRKIVTYESPVQAPPNRV' A
#
# COMPACT_ATOMS: atom_id res chain seq x y z
N MET A 1 -18.64 23.56 21.08
CA MET A 1 -17.67 23.39 19.98
C MET A 1 -16.49 22.59 20.49
N ASN A 2 -16.04 21.54 19.80
CA ASN A 2 -14.62 21.10 19.73
C ASN A 2 -14.53 19.92 18.76
N GLN A 3 -14.16 20.24 17.52
CA GLN A 3 -13.93 19.29 16.45
C GLN A 3 -12.52 18.69 16.61
N ALA A 4 -12.43 17.41 16.94
CA ALA A 4 -11.23 16.63 16.70
C ALA A 4 -11.32 16.07 15.28
N GLY A 5 -11.01 16.92 14.29
CA GLY A 5 -10.89 16.51 12.90
C GLY A 5 -9.83 15.41 12.81
N SER A 6 -10.26 14.18 12.61
CA SER A 6 -9.40 13.05 12.33
C SER A 6 -8.61 13.37 11.06
N GLN A 7 -7.36 13.81 11.22
CA GLN A 7 -6.41 13.82 10.11
C GLN A 7 -6.27 12.37 9.67
N GLN A 8 -7.10 11.94 8.73
CA GLN A 8 -6.91 10.66 8.07
C GLN A 8 -5.58 10.81 7.34
N PRO A 9 -4.50 10.14 7.78
CA PRO A 9 -3.23 10.22 7.07
C PRO A 9 -3.54 9.81 5.63
N ASN A 10 -3.19 10.65 4.66
CA ASN A 10 -3.49 10.47 3.23
C ASN A 10 -3.44 8.97 2.88
N ARG A 11 -4.62 8.32 2.82
CA ARG A 11 -4.69 6.87 2.83
C ARG A 11 -4.30 6.38 1.45
N GLY A 12 -3.07 5.88 1.30
CA GLY A 12 -2.62 5.22 0.08
C GLY A 12 -1.28 5.74 -0.44
N ILE A 13 -0.78 5.03 -1.44
CA ILE A 13 0.48 5.35 -2.12
C ILE A 13 0.18 6.39 -3.19
N GLU A 14 0.99 7.44 -3.28
CA GLU A 14 0.90 8.45 -4.34
C GLU A 14 1.81 8.10 -5.51
N CYS A 15 1.34 8.34 -6.73
CA CYS A 15 2.18 8.19 -7.91
C CYS A 15 3.23 9.30 -7.93
N PRO A 16 4.53 8.97 -7.95
CA PRO A 16 5.60 9.98 -7.94
C PRO A 16 5.67 10.79 -9.25
N ARG A 17 4.96 10.36 -10.30
CA ARG A 17 4.98 11.04 -11.60
C ARG A 17 3.81 12.02 -11.78
N CYS A 18 2.62 11.68 -11.29
CA CYS A 18 1.41 12.47 -11.55
C CYS A 18 0.57 12.75 -10.30
N GLY A 19 1.00 12.34 -9.12
CA GLY A 19 0.25 12.52 -7.86
C GLY A 19 -1.01 11.66 -7.73
N CYS A 20 -1.39 10.90 -8.76
CA CYS A 20 -2.57 10.04 -8.71
C CYS A 20 -2.41 8.93 -7.64
N ARG A 21 -3.47 8.69 -6.86
CA ARG A 21 -3.52 7.66 -5.81
C ARG A 21 -4.21 6.37 -6.25
N HIS A 22 -4.60 6.28 -7.53
CA HIS A 22 -5.27 5.12 -8.09
C HIS A 22 -4.31 4.25 -8.88
N PHE A 23 -4.17 3.01 -8.43
CA PHE A 23 -3.34 2.01 -9.07
C PHE A 23 -4.13 0.71 -9.26
N TYR A 24 -3.93 0.07 -10.41
CA TYR A 24 -4.39 -1.29 -10.68
C TYR A 24 -3.32 -2.28 -10.27
N THR A 25 -3.66 -3.32 -9.51
CA THR A 25 -2.74 -4.43 -9.24
C THR A 25 -2.64 -5.29 -10.50
N THR A 26 -1.45 -5.34 -11.09
CA THR A 26 -1.19 -6.12 -12.31
C THR A 26 -0.65 -7.51 -12.01
N HIS A 27 0.04 -7.69 -10.89
CA HIS A 27 0.58 -8.98 -10.49
C HIS A 27 0.71 -9.06 -8.97
N THR A 28 0.32 -10.20 -8.41
CA THR A 28 0.51 -10.53 -6.99
C THR A 28 1.32 -11.80 -6.92
N GLU A 29 2.47 -11.73 -6.27
CA GLU A 29 3.42 -12.84 -6.18
C GLU A 29 3.81 -13.07 -4.72
N PRO A 30 3.52 -14.25 -4.15
CA PRO A 30 4.07 -14.64 -2.85
C PRO A 30 5.57 -14.89 -2.99
N LEU A 31 6.36 -14.33 -2.08
CA LEU A 31 7.80 -14.53 -2.02
C LEU A 31 8.14 -15.62 -1.00
N ARG A 32 9.30 -16.26 -1.19
CA ARG A 32 9.78 -17.36 -0.32
C ARG A 32 10.04 -16.95 1.12
N ASP A 33 10.28 -15.65 1.35
CA ASP A 33 10.50 -15.05 2.67
C ASP A 33 9.18 -14.71 3.40
N GLY A 34 8.03 -15.15 2.87
CA GLY A 34 6.72 -14.93 3.47
C GLY A 34 6.11 -13.55 3.20
N ARG A 35 6.81 -12.67 2.45
CA ARG A 35 6.24 -11.40 1.98
C ARG A 35 5.39 -11.59 0.73
N ILE A 36 4.45 -10.68 0.49
CA ILE A 36 3.69 -10.63 -0.76
C ILE A 36 4.16 -9.44 -1.57
N ARG A 37 4.70 -9.70 -2.76
CA ARG A 37 5.07 -8.68 -3.73
C ARG A 37 3.89 -8.36 -4.63
N ARG A 38 3.44 -7.11 -4.67
CA ARG A 38 2.40 -6.65 -5.59
C ARG A 38 2.95 -5.61 -6.54
N ARG A 39 2.81 -5.88 -7.84
CA ARG A 39 3.10 -4.92 -8.91
C ARG A 39 1.81 -4.15 -9.20
N LYS A 40 1.92 -2.82 -9.26
CA LYS A 40 0.78 -1.94 -9.46
C LYS A 40 1.08 -0.97 -10.59
N GLU A 41 0.06 -0.57 -11.33
CA GLU A 41 0.15 0.38 -12.44
C GLU A 41 -0.77 1.57 -12.19
N CYS A 42 -0.23 2.78 -12.26
CA CYS A 42 -0.99 3.99 -12.08
C CYS A 42 -2.03 4.14 -13.19
N ARG A 43 -3.30 4.36 -12.82
CA ARG A 43 -4.40 4.54 -13.78
C ARG A 43 -4.18 5.71 -14.75
N HIS A 44 -3.50 6.77 -14.30
CA HIS A 44 -3.45 8.02 -15.04
C HIS A 44 -2.22 8.15 -15.97
N CYS A 45 -1.06 7.66 -15.54
CA CYS A 45 0.19 7.79 -16.31
C CYS A 45 0.85 6.45 -16.66
N SER A 46 0.16 5.33 -16.38
CA SER A 46 0.63 3.95 -16.60
C SER A 46 1.97 3.62 -15.92
N ARG A 47 2.38 4.40 -14.90
CA ARG A 47 3.62 4.15 -14.18
C ARG A 47 3.49 2.91 -13.31
N LYS A 48 4.45 2.00 -13.45
CA LYS A 48 4.53 0.75 -12.70
C LYS A 48 5.31 0.97 -11.40
N ILE A 49 4.77 0.47 -10.29
CA ILE A 49 5.37 0.47 -8.96
C ILE A 49 5.31 -0.95 -8.37
N VAL A 50 6.17 -1.22 -7.39
CA VAL A 50 6.17 -2.49 -6.66
C VAL A 50 6.00 -2.19 -5.18
N THR A 51 5.12 -2.94 -4.53
CA THR A 51 4.83 -2.83 -3.10
C THR A 51 5.01 -4.19 -2.45
N TYR A 52 5.51 -4.22 -1.23
CA TYR A 52 5.66 -5.44 -0.45
C TYR A 52 4.72 -5.36 0.74
N GLU A 53 3.85 -6.36 0.87
CA GLU A 53 3.08 -6.59 2.08
C GLU A 53 3.87 -7.56 2.94
N SER A 54 4.24 -7.12 4.14
CA SER A 54 4.77 -8.02 5.15
C SER A 54 3.59 -8.58 5.94
N PRO A 55 3.56 -9.88 6.26
CA PRO A 55 2.57 -10.39 7.18
C PRO A 55 2.68 -9.57 8.47
N VAL A 56 1.54 -9.07 8.95
CA VAL A 56 1.48 -8.39 10.24
C VAL A 56 2.05 -9.38 11.25
N GLN A 57 3.19 -9.05 11.86
CA GLN A 57 3.74 -9.88 12.93
C GLN A 57 2.61 -10.06 13.93
N ALA A 58 2.18 -11.32 14.14
CA ALA A 58 1.18 -11.61 15.16
C ALA A 58 1.69 -10.98 16.47
N PRO A 59 0.83 -10.30 17.25
CA PRO A 59 1.26 -9.74 18.52
C PRO A 59 1.93 -10.87 19.33
N PRO A 60 3.08 -10.62 19.98
CA PRO A 60 3.73 -11.65 20.78
C PRO A 60 2.70 -12.16 21.78
N ASN A 61 2.50 -13.47 21.78
CA ASN A 61 1.53 -14.15 22.63
C ASN A 61 1.79 -13.72 24.09
N ARG A 62 0.92 -12.89 24.67
CA ARG A 62 0.99 -12.52 26.09
C ARG A 62 0.41 -13.70 26.87
N VAL A 63 1.30 -14.51 27.46
CA VAL A 63 0.98 -15.52 28.47
C VAL A 63 0.47 -14.86 29.74
#